data_AF-A0A3P3ZNY6-F1
#
_entry.id   AF-A0A3P3ZNY6-F1
#
_cell.length_a   1.000
_cell.length_b   1.000
_cell.length_c   1.000
_cell.angle_alpha   90.00
_cell.angle_beta   90.00
_cell.angle_gamma   90.00
#
_symmetry.space_group_name_H-M   'P 1'
#
loop_
_entity.id
_entity.type
_entity.pdbx_description
1 polymer ?
#
loop_
_entity_poly.entity_id
_entity_poly.type
_entity_poly.pdbx_seq_one_letter_code
_entity_poly.pdbx_strand_id
1 'polypeptide(L)'
;MVQALPFLTDPIFAVVSADIHTTYAYELLRVRLERWRNSLEGEGVDQPPLAHLVLVEDERYPPDFSLDAKGRVTPPTDRAGTYGNIGLFRRSFFTSLERGENADLGALLRDAVSRHQVSGEWTVSPWINVGTLAEWQRAEKLFEGV
;
A
#
# COMPACT_ATOMS: atom_id res chain seq x y z
N MET A 1 -11.31 5.35 -5.74
CA MET A 1 -11.60 4.28 -4.76
C MET A 1 -13.06 4.24 -4.33
N VAL A 2 -13.57 5.30 -3.68
CA VAL A 2 -14.90 5.31 -3.02
C VAL A 2 -16.05 4.95 -3.96
N GLN A 3 -15.98 5.40 -5.22
CA GLN A 3 -16.96 5.06 -6.26
C GLN A 3 -17.03 3.55 -6.55
N ALA A 4 -15.91 2.83 -6.39
CA ALA A 4 -15.82 1.40 -6.66
C ALA A 4 -16.16 0.51 -5.46
N LEU A 5 -16.18 1.06 -4.23
CA LEU A 5 -16.51 0.30 -3.01
C LEU A 5 -17.80 -0.53 -3.11
N PRO A 6 -18.89 -0.09 -3.77
CA PRO A 6 -20.10 -0.91 -3.91
C PRO A 6 -19.87 -2.24 -4.63
N PHE A 7 -18.84 -2.33 -5.49
CA PHE A 7 -18.49 -3.53 -6.25
C PHE A 7 -17.45 -4.41 -5.53
N LEU A 8 -16.79 -3.89 -4.49
CA LEU A 8 -15.75 -4.59 -3.73
C LEU A 8 -16.35 -5.25 -2.48
N THR A 9 -17.07 -6.36 -2.64
CA THR A 9 -17.83 -6.98 -1.53
C THR A 9 -16.97 -7.55 -0.41
N ASP A 10 -15.71 -7.88 -0.67
CA ASP A 10 -14.79 -8.38 0.34
C ASP A 10 -14.43 -7.32 1.41
N PRO A 11 -14.25 -7.73 2.68
CA PRO A 11 -13.90 -6.80 3.75
C PRO A 11 -12.47 -6.26 3.64
N ILE A 12 -11.60 -6.95 2.89
CA ILE A 12 -10.22 -6.57 2.62
C ILE A 12 -9.97 -6.80 1.12
N PHE A 13 -9.34 -5.84 0.46
CA PHE A 13 -8.99 -5.95 -0.95
C PHE A 13 -7.61 -5.34 -1.23
N ALA A 14 -6.98 -5.81 -2.31
CA ALA A 14 -5.75 -5.21 -2.80
C ALA A 14 -6.04 -3.93 -3.59
N VAL A 15 -5.16 -2.96 -3.45
CA VAL A 15 -5.11 -1.74 -4.25
C VAL A 15 -3.75 -1.69 -4.91
N VAL A 16 -3.76 -1.65 -6.24
CA VAL A 16 -2.56 -1.61 -7.08
C VAL A 16 -2.78 -0.56 -8.14
N SER A 17 -1.86 0.40 -8.27
CA SER A 17 -1.96 1.40 -9.34
C SER A 17 -1.48 0.81 -10.67
N ALA A 18 -2.23 1.08 -11.74
CA ALA A 18 -2.04 0.45 -13.05
C ALA A 18 -0.82 1.00 -13.83
N ASP A 19 -0.27 2.12 -13.37
CA ASP A 19 0.94 2.76 -13.88
C ASP A 19 2.22 2.20 -13.23
N ILE A 20 2.11 1.24 -12.30
CA ILE A 20 3.25 0.60 -11.66
C ILE A 20 3.72 -0.61 -12.47
N HIS A 21 5.00 -0.60 -12.85
CA HIS A 21 5.69 -1.79 -13.35
C HIS A 21 6.65 -2.32 -12.28
N THR A 22 6.49 -3.59 -11.91
CA THR A 22 7.26 -4.21 -10.81
C THR A 22 7.34 -5.72 -10.94
N THR A 23 8.37 -6.32 -10.35
CA THR A 23 8.46 -7.77 -10.09
C THR A 23 8.14 -8.15 -8.64
N TYR A 24 7.50 -7.24 -7.90
CA TYR A 24 6.99 -7.54 -6.57
C TYR A 24 6.11 -8.81 -6.58
N ALA A 25 6.44 -9.76 -5.70
CA ALA A 25 5.75 -11.03 -5.62
C ALA A 25 4.39 -10.88 -4.90
N TYR A 26 3.31 -10.67 -5.66
CA TYR A 26 1.95 -10.49 -5.14
C TYR A 26 1.44 -11.63 -4.23
N GLU A 27 2.06 -12.81 -4.30
CA GLU A 27 1.79 -13.92 -3.37
C GLU A 27 2.04 -13.52 -1.89
N LEU A 28 2.95 -12.58 -1.63
CA LEU A 28 3.20 -12.03 -0.29
C LEU A 28 1.97 -11.29 0.26
N LEU A 29 1.28 -10.50 -0.57
CA LEU A 29 0.01 -9.87 -0.18
C LEU A 29 -1.08 -10.91 0.04
N ARG A 30 -1.11 -11.97 -0.76
CA ARG A 30 -2.09 -13.05 -0.56
C ARG A 30 -1.90 -13.74 0.79
N VAL A 31 -0.67 -14.10 1.15
CA VAL A 31 -0.35 -14.66 2.48
C VAL A 31 -0.77 -13.70 3.59
N ARG A 32 -0.56 -12.39 3.42
CA ARG A 32 -1.00 -11.36 4.38
C ARG A 32 -2.52 -11.29 4.50
N LEU A 33 -3.23 -11.29 3.37
CA LEU A 33 -4.68 -11.27 3.28
C LEU A 33 -5.29 -12.45 4.02
N GLU A 34 -4.75 -13.66 3.82
CA GLU A 34 -5.21 -14.88 4.49
C GLU A 34 -5.04 -14.76 6.03
N ARG A 35 -3.90 -14.24 6.50
CA ARG A 35 -3.70 -13.98 7.94
C ARG A 35 -4.72 -12.99 8.50
N TRP A 36 -5.00 -11.90 7.78
CA TRP A 36 -5.96 -10.89 8.23
C TRP A 36 -7.39 -11.42 8.26
N ARG A 37 -7.78 -12.25 7.28
CA ARG A 37 -9.10 -12.90 7.27
C ARG A 37 -9.28 -13.76 8.51
N ASN A 38 -8.29 -14.59 8.84
CA ASN A 38 -8.33 -15.42 10.04
C ASN A 38 -8.42 -14.58 11.33
N SER A 39 -7.73 -13.43 11.40
CA SER A 39 -7.81 -12.52 12.55
C SER A 39 -9.16 -11.81 12.68
N LEU A 40 -9.87 -11.55 11.57
CA LEU A 40 -11.21 -10.94 11.62
C LEU A 40 -12.29 -11.91 12.13
N GLU A 41 -12.08 -13.22 11.97
CA GLU A 41 -13.02 -14.27 12.39
C GLU A 41 -12.82 -14.69 13.85
N GLY A 42 -11.66 -14.40 14.45
CA GLY A 42 -11.33 -14.76 15.84
C GLY A 42 -11.84 -13.75 16.86
N GLU A 43 -12.78 -14.16 17.71
CA GLU A 43 -13.19 -13.35 18.87
C GLU A 43 -12.00 -13.13 19.83
N GLY A 44 -11.75 -11.87 20.21
CA GLY A 44 -10.70 -11.51 21.19
C GLY A 44 -9.28 -11.35 20.63
N VAL A 45 -9.08 -11.43 19.30
CA VAL A 45 -7.80 -11.15 18.64
C VAL A 45 -7.71 -9.66 18.27
N ASP A 46 -6.52 -9.06 18.39
CA ASP A 46 -6.26 -7.71 17.87
C ASP A 46 -6.67 -7.64 16.39
N GLN A 47 -7.56 -6.70 16.06
CA GLN A 47 -8.00 -6.53 14.67
C GLN A 47 -6.79 -6.21 13.77
N PRO A 48 -6.79 -6.70 12.52
CA PRO A 48 -5.77 -6.31 11.57
C PRO A 48 -5.82 -4.79 11.33
N PRO A 49 -4.68 -4.19 10.97
CA PRO A 49 -4.60 -2.77 10.66
C PRO A 49 -5.53 -2.43 9.48
N LEU A 50 -5.87 -1.15 9.35
CA LEU A 50 -6.76 -0.67 8.30
C LEU A 50 -6.11 -0.72 6.91
N ALA A 51 -4.78 -0.62 6.84
CA ALA A 51 -4.02 -0.75 5.60
C ALA A 51 -2.67 -1.46 5.79
N HIS A 52 -2.19 -2.07 4.72
CA HIS A 52 -0.86 -2.64 4.57
C HIS A 52 -0.19 -2.04 3.33
N LEU A 53 0.96 -1.39 3.50
CA LEU A 53 1.66 -0.70 2.41
C LEU A 53 2.94 -1.44 2.03
N VAL A 54 3.16 -1.62 0.73
CA VAL A 54 4.48 -1.96 0.19
C VAL A 54 5.25 -0.66 0.01
N LEU A 55 6.38 -0.53 0.72
CA LEU A 55 7.28 0.61 0.62
C LEU A 55 8.46 0.27 -0.30
N VAL A 56 8.87 1.25 -1.08
CA VAL A 56 10.00 1.19 -2.01
C VAL A 56 11.02 2.27 -1.68
N GLU A 57 12.29 2.00 -1.94
CA GLU A 57 13.35 2.99 -1.89
C GLU A 57 13.56 3.53 -3.32
N ASP A 58 13.21 4.79 -3.57
CA ASP A 58 13.38 5.46 -4.87
C ASP A 58 13.69 6.95 -4.66
N GLU A 59 14.93 7.35 -4.91
CA GLU A 59 15.43 8.72 -4.68
C GLU A 59 14.72 9.79 -5.53
N ARG A 60 13.99 9.38 -6.58
CA ARG A 60 13.22 10.30 -7.43
C ARG A 60 12.00 10.86 -6.71
N TYR A 61 11.55 10.19 -5.65
CA TYR A 61 10.38 10.58 -4.88
C TYR A 61 10.78 10.93 -3.45
N PRO A 62 10.17 11.97 -2.85
CA PRO A 62 10.36 12.21 -1.43
C PRO A 62 9.78 11.02 -0.63
N PRO A 63 10.45 10.58 0.45
CA PRO A 63 9.97 9.46 1.24
C PRO A 63 8.68 9.86 1.98
N ASP A 64 7.67 8.98 1.91
CA ASP A 64 6.39 9.17 2.59
C ASP A 64 6.42 8.67 4.04
N PHE A 65 7.05 7.51 4.26
CA PHE A 65 6.91 6.74 5.50
C PHE A 65 8.14 5.92 5.87
N SER A 66 8.19 5.46 7.12
CA SER A 66 9.15 4.49 7.65
C SER A 66 8.45 3.25 8.20
N LEU A 67 9.21 2.21 8.53
CA LEU A 67 8.72 1.05 9.27
C LEU A 67 9.40 0.94 10.63
N ASP A 68 8.61 0.67 11.67
CA ASP A 68 9.14 0.27 12.97
C ASP A 68 9.58 -1.21 12.99
N ALA A 69 10.21 -1.64 14.08
CA ALA A 69 10.69 -3.02 14.24
C ALA A 69 9.57 -4.09 14.23
N LYS A 70 8.31 -3.69 14.35
CA LYS A 70 7.14 -4.59 14.31
C LYS A 70 6.43 -4.56 12.94
N GLY A 71 6.98 -3.84 11.96
CA GLY A 71 6.39 -3.69 10.63
C GLY A 71 5.16 -2.77 10.61
N ARG A 72 5.03 -1.86 11.57
CA ARG A 72 4.04 -0.77 11.51
C ARG A 72 4.61 0.40 10.73
N VAL A 73 3.76 1.03 9.93
CA VAL A 73 4.12 2.24 9.20
C VAL A 73 4.12 3.42 10.17
N THR A 74 5.16 4.24 10.10
CA THR A 74 5.35 5.45 10.90
C THR A 74 5.60 6.65 10.00
N PRO A 75 5.51 7.88 10.52
CA PRO A 75 6.06 9.05 9.83
C PRO A 75 7.53 8.81 9.46
N PRO A 76 8.04 9.48 8.41
CA PRO A 76 9.38 9.26 7.90
C PRO A 76 10.44 9.64 8.95
N THR A 77 11.42 8.77 9.13
CA THR A 77 12.61 8.95 9.97
C THR A 77 13.87 8.75 9.10
N ASP A 78 15.02 8.39 9.70
CA ASP A 78 16.29 8.22 8.99
C ASP A 78 16.23 7.17 7.87
N ARG A 79 15.45 6.08 8.06
CA ARG A 79 15.18 5.10 7.02
C ARG A 79 13.73 5.20 6.58
N ALA A 80 13.50 5.91 5.48
CA ALA A 80 12.17 6.18 4.95
C ALA A 80 12.13 5.94 3.44
N GLY A 81 10.92 5.79 2.91
CA GLY A 81 10.69 5.43 1.52
C GLY A 81 9.27 5.75 1.11
N THR A 82 9.00 5.50 -0.15
CA THR A 82 7.78 5.96 -0.82
C THR A 82 6.75 4.84 -0.80
N TYR A 83 5.48 5.20 -0.66
CA TYR A 83 4.42 4.23 -0.86
C TYR A 83 4.42 3.75 -2.32
N GLY A 84 4.71 2.47 -2.54
CA GLY A 84 4.86 1.88 -3.88
C GLY A 84 3.54 1.71 -4.65
N ASN A 85 2.44 2.33 -4.18
CA ASN A 85 1.11 2.23 -4.77
C ASN A 85 0.59 0.78 -4.90
N ILE A 86 1.06 -0.09 -4.00
CA ILE A 86 0.68 -1.49 -3.86
C ILE A 86 0.38 -1.75 -2.39
N GLY A 87 -0.81 -2.25 -2.08
CA GLY A 87 -1.17 -2.54 -0.70
C GLY A 87 -2.48 -3.30 -0.52
N LEU A 88 -2.77 -3.65 0.74
CA LEU A 88 -4.07 -4.18 1.16
C LEU A 88 -4.79 -3.13 1.98
N PHE A 89 -6.10 -3.03 1.78
CA PHE A 89 -6.95 -2.11 2.53
C PHE A 89 -8.16 -2.85 3.06
N ARG A 90 -8.49 -2.59 4.32
CA ARG A 90 -9.82 -2.91 4.85
C ARG A 90 -10.83 -1.96 4.22
N ARG A 91 -12.00 -2.47 3.87
CA ARG A 91 -13.13 -1.66 3.39
C ARG A 91 -13.45 -0.50 4.35
N SER A 92 -13.31 -0.74 5.66
CA SER A 92 -13.50 0.26 6.72
C SER A 92 -12.49 1.41 6.73
N PHE A 93 -11.38 1.31 5.99
CA PHE A 93 -10.47 2.45 5.79
C PHE A 93 -11.16 3.60 5.03
N PHE A 94 -12.13 3.29 4.16
CA PHE A 94 -12.78 4.27 3.29
C PHE A 94 -14.21 4.64 3.73
N THR A 95 -14.71 4.11 4.84
CA THR A 95 -16.13 4.26 5.22
C THR A 95 -16.53 5.67 5.64
N SER A 96 -15.57 6.53 6.00
CA SER A 96 -15.82 7.94 6.32
C SER A 96 -15.90 8.84 5.08
N LEU A 97 -15.65 8.30 3.88
CA LEU A 97 -15.61 9.07 2.64
C LEU A 97 -16.94 9.02 1.92
N GLU A 98 -17.38 10.16 1.39
CA GLU A 98 -18.60 10.26 0.60
C GLU A 98 -18.34 9.93 -0.88
N ARG A 99 -19.36 9.38 -1.56
CA ARG A 99 -19.23 9.14 -3.01
C ARG A 99 -19.13 10.46 -3.75
N GLY A 100 -18.12 10.57 -4.61
CA GLY A 100 -17.85 11.80 -5.37
C GLY A 100 -16.93 12.78 -4.64
N GLU A 101 -16.58 12.50 -3.39
CA GLU A 101 -15.56 13.25 -2.67
C GLU A 101 -14.19 13.02 -3.30
N ASN A 102 -13.46 14.11 -3.57
CA ASN A 102 -12.08 14.06 -4.03
C ASN A 102 -11.16 13.93 -2.81
N ALA A 103 -11.05 12.72 -2.28
CA ALA A 103 -10.23 12.42 -1.12
C ALA A 103 -8.77 12.13 -1.50
N ASP A 104 -7.83 12.83 -0.89
CA ASP A 104 -6.40 12.57 -1.01
C ASP A 104 -6.02 11.32 -0.18
N LEU A 105 -5.72 10.22 -0.88
CA LEU A 105 -5.31 8.97 -0.24
C LEU A 105 -4.05 9.14 0.61
N GLY A 106 -3.10 9.99 0.21
CA GLY A 106 -1.88 10.24 0.97
C GLY A 106 -2.19 10.91 2.31
N ALA A 107 -3.11 11.86 2.34
CA ALA A 107 -3.57 12.50 3.58
C ALA A 107 -4.26 11.49 4.51
N LEU A 108 -5.14 10.64 3.97
CA LEU A 108 -5.82 9.59 4.74
C LEU A 108 -4.83 8.56 5.32
N LEU A 109 -3.81 8.19 4.55
CA LEU A 109 -2.76 7.29 5.02
C LEU A 109 -1.95 7.92 6.16
N ARG A 110 -1.52 9.19 6.02
CA ARG A 110 -0.80 9.89 7.10
C ARG A 110 -1.62 9.97 8.40
N ASP A 111 -2.90 10.25 8.27
CA ASP A 111 -3.84 10.29 9.38
C ASP A 111 -3.99 8.90 10.06
N ALA A 112 -4.16 7.84 9.28
CA ALA A 112 -4.22 6.47 9.81
C ALA A 112 -2.88 5.99 10.42
N VAL A 113 -1.75 6.41 9.85
CA VAL A 113 -0.40 6.16 10.37
C VAL A 113 -0.23 6.81 11.75
N SER A 114 -0.72 8.04 11.93
CA SER A 114 -0.68 8.73 13.24
C SER A 114 -1.43 7.99 14.35
N ARG A 115 -2.41 7.16 13.97
CA ARG A 115 -3.20 6.30 14.88
C ARG A 115 -2.68 4.86 14.98
N HIS A 116 -1.52 4.56 14.42
CA HIS A 116 -0.94 3.21 14.36
C HIS A 116 -1.84 2.17 13.67
N GLN A 117 -2.66 2.60 12.71
CA GLN A 117 -3.62 1.74 12.01
C GLN A 117 -3.09 1.22 10.67
N VAL A 118 -1.79 1.37 10.40
CA VAL A 118 -1.18 0.98 9.13
C VAL A 118 0.06 0.12 9.39
N SER A 119 0.14 -0.99 8.67
CA SER A 119 1.33 -1.84 8.63
C SER A 119 1.99 -1.75 7.26
N GLY A 120 3.20 -2.28 7.14
CA GLY A 120 3.87 -2.29 5.85
C GLY A 120 5.03 -3.27 5.79
N GLU A 121 5.61 -3.35 4.62
CA GLU A 121 6.81 -4.12 4.33
C GLU A 121 7.65 -3.39 3.27
N TRP A 122 8.95 -3.61 3.32
CA TRP A 122 9.87 -3.14 2.28
C TRP A 122 9.90 -4.15 1.14
N THR A 123 9.93 -3.65 -0.08
CA THR A 123 10.38 -4.45 -1.22
C THR A 123 11.69 -3.90 -1.79
N VAL A 124 12.56 -4.83 -2.17
CA VAL A 124 13.79 -4.56 -2.95
C VAL A 124 13.62 -5.00 -4.41
N SER A 125 12.42 -5.46 -4.79
CA SER A 125 12.11 -5.82 -6.16
C SER A 125 12.13 -4.57 -7.05
N PRO A 126 12.59 -4.69 -8.31
CA PRO A 126 12.39 -3.67 -9.32
C PRO A 126 10.98 -3.09 -9.29
N TRP A 127 10.90 -1.77 -9.27
CA TRP A 127 9.65 -1.01 -9.22
C TRP A 127 9.85 0.31 -9.94
N ILE A 128 8.85 0.73 -10.72
CA ILE A 128 8.80 2.04 -11.35
C ILE A 128 7.36 2.47 -11.58
N ASN A 129 7.08 3.74 -11.30
CA ASN A 129 5.86 4.42 -11.72
C ASN A 129 6.06 5.00 -13.14
N VAL A 130 5.21 4.60 -14.09
CA VAL A 130 5.30 4.94 -15.51
C VAL A 130 4.18 5.92 -15.87
N GLY A 131 4.45 7.22 -15.68
CA GLY A 131 3.54 8.30 -16.07
C GLY A 131 3.98 9.05 -17.34
N THR A 132 5.24 8.88 -17.76
CA THR A 132 5.87 9.65 -18.84
C THR A 132 6.68 8.75 -19.77
N LEU A 133 6.96 9.23 -20.99
CA LEU A 133 7.83 8.53 -21.94
C LEU A 133 9.23 8.24 -21.36
N ALA A 134 9.77 9.18 -20.57
CA ALA A 134 11.07 9.01 -19.94
C ALA A 134 11.06 7.91 -18.88
N GLU A 135 9.95 7.73 -18.15
CA GLU A 135 9.79 6.63 -17.20
C GLU A 135 9.58 5.29 -17.90
N TRP A 136 8.85 5.27 -19.02
CA TRP A 136 8.71 4.07 -19.83
C TRP A 136 10.07 3.58 -20.36
N GLN A 137 10.89 4.46 -20.93
CA GLN A 137 12.25 4.11 -21.38
C GLN A 137 13.16 3.64 -20.23
N ARG A 138 12.96 4.17 -19.02
CA ARG A 138 13.65 3.67 -17.83
C ARG A 138 13.15 2.28 -17.43
N ALA A 139 11.84 2.04 -17.54
CA ALA A 139 11.25 0.74 -17.28
C ALA A 139 11.83 -0.32 -18.24
N GLU A 140 11.93 -0.03 -19.53
CA GLU A 140 12.55 -0.97 -20.49
C GLU A 140 13.96 -1.39 -20.07
N LYS A 141 14.78 -0.43 -19.60
CA LYS A 141 16.15 -0.72 -19.12
C LYS A 141 16.17 -1.44 -17.78
N LEU A 142 15.31 -1.05 -16.84
CA LEU A 142 15.27 -1.60 -15.49
C LEU A 142 14.84 -3.06 -15.49
N PHE A 143 14.02 -3.47 -16.45
CA PHE A 143 13.47 -4.82 -16.57
C PHE A 143 14.12 -5.61 -17.72
N GLU A 144 15.19 -5.11 -18.32
CA GLU A 144 15.94 -5.84 -19.34
C GLU A 144 16.59 -7.09 -18.73
N GLY A 145 16.14 -8.28 -19.16
CA GLY A 145 16.69 -9.56 -18.71
C GLY A 145 16.19 -10.05 -17.35
N VAL A 146 15.16 -9.43 -16.80
CA VAL A 146 14.39 -9.92 -15.63
C VAL A 146 13.31 -10.90 -16.07
#